data_AF-A0A7J2MXB0-F1
#
_entry.id   AF-A0A7J2MXB0-F1
#
_cell.length_a   1.000
_cell.length_b   1.000
_cell.length_c   1.000
_cell.angle_alpha   90.00
_cell.angle_beta   90.00
_cell.angle_gamma   90.00
#
_symmetry.space_group_name_H-M   'P 1'
#
loop_
_entity.id
_entity.type
_entity.pdbx_description
1 polymer ?
#
loop_
_entity_poly.entity_id
_entity_poly.type
_entity_poly.pdbx_seq_one_letter_code
_entity_poly.pdbx_strand_id
1 'polypeptide(L)' 'MKFWDEKIETMPLKDLKELQLKRLKKVIKMAYERNKIYHKKFDEAGIKPDDIKSLDDLNKIPFLTKDEL' A
#
# COMPACT_ATOMS: atom_id res chain seq x y z
N MET A 1 7.89 3.07 -30.80
CA MET A 1 7.34 2.14 -29.80
C MET A 1 6.40 2.95 -28.92
N LYS A 2 5.12 2.57 -28.79
CA LYS A 2 4.10 3.44 -28.14
C LYS A 2 3.97 3.19 -26.64
N PHE A 3 4.24 1.97 -26.17
CA PHE A 3 4.26 1.55 -24.76
C PHE A 3 5.38 0.52 -24.53
N TRP A 4 5.92 0.44 -23.31
CA TRP A 4 6.95 -0.53 -22.88
C TRP A 4 6.33 -1.83 -22.35
N ASP A 5 5.27 -1.72 -21.54
CA ASP A 5 4.40 -2.80 -21.07
C ASP A 5 2.93 -2.43 -21.34
N GLU A 6 2.49 -2.75 -22.56
CA GLU A 6 1.14 -2.44 -23.06
C GLU A 6 0.04 -2.94 -22.11
N LYS A 7 0.22 -4.09 -21.45
CA LYS A 7 -0.80 -4.67 -20.57
C LYS A 7 -1.02 -3.84 -19.30
N ILE A 8 0.03 -3.25 -18.75
CA ILE A 8 -0.07 -2.40 -17.57
C ILE A 8 -0.45 -0.97 -17.96
N GLU A 9 0.15 -0.45 -19.02
CA GLU A 9 -0.02 0.95 -19.45
C GLU A 9 -1.40 1.22 -20.10
N THR A 10 -2.07 0.19 -20.63
CA THR A 10 -3.41 0.30 -21.21
C THR A 10 -4.49 -0.38 -20.38
N MET A 11 -4.16 -0.83 -19.16
CA MET A 11 -5.08 -1.53 -18.28
C MET A 11 -6.34 -0.70 -17.99
N PRO A 12 -7.55 -1.29 -18.05
CA PRO A 12 -8.76 -0.60 -17.62
C PRO A 12 -8.63 -0.09 -16.18
N LEU A 13 -9.17 1.11 -15.91
CA LEU A 13 -9.02 1.76 -14.61
C LEU A 13 -9.52 0.91 -13.43
N LYS A 14 -10.58 0.12 -13.64
CA LYS A 14 -11.11 -0.81 -12.64
C LYS A 14 -10.07 -1.87 -12.28
N ASP A 15 -9.53 -2.55 -13.28
CA ASP A 15 -8.54 -3.62 -13.10
C ASP A 15 -7.25 -3.08 -12.48
N LEU A 16 -6.86 -1.84 -12.86
CA LEU A 16 -5.71 -1.16 -12.27
C LEU A 16 -5.91 -0.90 -10.78
N LYS A 17 -7.10 -0.43 -10.38
CA LYS A 17 -7.42 -0.20 -8.95
C LYS A 17 -7.43 -1.49 -8.15
N GLU A 18 -7.97 -2.58 -8.71
CA GLU A 18 -7.94 -3.90 -8.07
C GLU A 18 -6.49 -4.41 -7.90
N LEU A 19 -5.66 -4.23 -8.92
CA LEU A 19 -4.24 -4.58 -8.87
C LEU A 19 -3.48 -3.75 -7.82
N GLN A 20 -3.74 -2.44 -7.76
CA GLN A 20 -3.17 -1.54 -6.76
C GLN A 20 -3.55 -1.96 -5.34
N LEU A 21 -4.83 -2.26 -5.09
CA LEU A 21 -5.30 -2.70 -3.77
C LEU A 21 -4.66 -4.02 -3.35
N LYS A 22 -4.56 -4.99 -4.27
CA LYS A 22 -3.89 -6.27 -4.01
C LYS A 22 -2.42 -6.07 -3.63
N ARG A 23 -1.70 -5.20 -4.36
CA ARG A 23 -0.30 -4.90 -4.09
C ARG A 23 -0.12 -4.12 -2.78
N LEU A 24 -1.00 -3.16 -2.51
CA LEU A 24 -1.02 -2.37 -1.28
C LEU A 24 -1.14 -3.29 -0.05
N LYS A 25 -2.13 -4.18 -0.02
CA LYS A 25 -2.31 -5.16 1.08
C LYS A 25 -1.06 -5.98 1.32
N LYS A 26 -0.43 -6.47 0.24
CA LYS A 26 0.82 -7.25 0.32
C LYS A 26 1.97 -6.43 0.94
N VAL A 27 2.15 -5.19 0.49
CA VAL A 27 3.23 -4.32 0.96
C VAL A 27 3.03 -3.93 2.42
N ILE A 28 1.80 -3.55 2.81
CA ILE A 28 1.47 -3.19 4.19
C ILE A 28 1.71 -4.35 5.13
N LYS A 29 1.22 -5.55 4.78
CA LYS A 29 1.47 -6.76 5.58
C LYS A 29 2.96 -7.02 5.73
N MET A 30 3.71 -6.98 4.62
CA MET A 30 5.15 -7.19 4.65
C MET A 30 5.88 -6.13 5.48
N ALA A 31 5.51 -4.86 5.38
CA ALA A 31 6.11 -3.77 6.13
C ALA A 31 5.84 -3.93 7.64
N TYR A 32 4.61 -4.25 8.00
CA TYR A 32 4.20 -4.49 9.38
C TYR A 32 4.90 -5.71 10.00
N GLU A 33 5.07 -6.79 9.25
CA GLU A 33 5.70 -8.02 9.75
C GLU A 33 7.23 -7.95 9.80
N ARG A 34 7.86 -7.23 8.86
CA ARG A 34 9.32 -7.28 8.66
C ARG A 34 10.08 -6.05 9.14
N ASN A 35 9.41 -4.92 9.37
CA ASN A 35 10.08 -3.69 9.76
C ASN A 35 9.49 -3.12 11.06
N LYS A 36 10.34 -3.03 12.09
CA LYS A 36 9.97 -2.57 13.43
C LYS A 36 9.44 -1.12 13.46
N ILE A 37 9.93 -0.24 12.59
CA ILE A 37 9.50 1.16 12.51
C ILE A 37 8.05 1.21 12.01
N TYR A 38 7.75 0.53 10.91
CA TYR A 38 6.38 0.44 10.39
C TYR A 38 5.45 -0.30 11.34
N HIS A 39 5.91 -1.37 11.99
CA HIS A 39 5.15 -2.09 13.00
C HIS A 39 4.70 -1.17 14.13
N LYS A 40 5.66 -0.47 14.76
CA LYS A 40 5.39 0.46 15.85
C LYS A 40 4.45 1.58 15.41
N LYS A 41 4.71 2.18 14.26
CA LYS A 41 3.93 3.31 13.76
C LYS A 41 2.48 2.93 13.43
N PHE A 42 2.27 1.73 12.89
CA PHE A 42 0.92 1.23 12.60
C PHE A 42 0.19 0.88 13.90
N ASP A 43 0.88 0.31 14.89
CA ASP A 43 0.30 0.05 16.22
C ASP A 43 -0.06 1.35 16.95
N GLU A 44 0.80 2.37 16.91
CA GLU A 44 0.53 3.70 17.48
C GLU A 44 -0.66 4.39 16.80
N ALA A 45 -0.85 4.16 15.51
CA ALA A 45 -2.02 4.63 14.77
C ALA A 45 -3.27 3.72 14.93
N GLY A 46 -3.14 2.58 15.62
CA GLY A 46 -4.24 1.63 15.85
C GLY A 46 -4.69 0.88 14.59
N ILE A 47 -3.80 0.69 13.61
CA ILE A 47 -4.12 0.09 12.31
C ILE A 47 -3.43 -1.25 12.17
N LYS A 48 -4.18 -2.27 11.76
CA LYS A 48 -3.65 -3.57 11.36
C LYS A 48 -3.69 -3.74 9.84
N PRO A 49 -2.83 -4.59 9.26
CA PRO A 49 -2.86 -4.86 7.82
C PRO A 49 -4.24 -5.30 7.28
N ASP A 50 -5.03 -5.99 8.11
CA ASP A 50 -6.39 -6.45 7.78
C ASP A 50 -7.45 -5.34 7.74
N ASP A 51 -7.16 -4.15 8.27
CA ASP A 51 -8.06 -2.99 8.21
C ASP A 51 -8.12 -2.33 6.83
N ILE A 52 -7.16 -2.65 5.96
CA ILE A 52 -7.08 -2.10 4.61
C ILE A 52 -8.00 -2.88 3.69
N LYS A 53 -9.20 -2.37 3.42
CA LYS A 53 -10.21 -3.05 2.60
C LYS A 53 -10.37 -2.43 1.21
N SER A 54 -10.03 -1.16 1.08
CA SER A 54 -10.18 -0.33 -0.12
C SER A 54 -8.95 0.56 -0.33
N LEU A 55 -8.85 1.20 -1.50
CA LEU A 55 -7.80 2.18 -1.76
C LEU A 55 -7.95 3.44 -0.89
N ASP A 56 -9.17 3.80 -0.48
CA ASP A 56 -9.42 4.94 0.40
C ASP A 56 -8.84 4.76 1.82
N ASP A 57 -8.62 3.50 2.24
CA ASP A 57 -7.99 3.20 3.53
C ASP A 57 -6.51 3.62 3.59
N LEU A 58 -5.90 3.98 2.45
CA LEU A 58 -4.57 4.61 2.43
C LEU A 58 -4.50 5.86 3.32
N ASN A 59 -5.61 6.62 3.42
CA ASN A 59 -5.66 7.83 4.23
C ASN A 59 -5.52 7.57 5.74
N LYS A 60 -5.74 6.33 6.18
CA LYS A 60 -5.54 5.93 7.57
C LYS A 60 -4.06 5.73 7.87
N ILE A 61 -3.25 5.37 6.87
CA ILE A 61 -1.86 4.99 7.06
C ILE A 61 -1.03 6.24 7.41
N PRO A 62 -0.30 6.23 8.55
CA PRO A 62 0.50 7.37 8.94
C PRO A 62 1.72 7.54 8.01
N PHE A 63 2.02 8.78 7.61
CA PHE A 63 3.18 9.10 6.77
C PHE A 63 4.49 8.91 7.51
N LEU A 64 5.49 8.31 6.86
CA LEU A 64 6.86 8.29 7.35
C LEU A 64 7.54 9.63 7.07
N THR A 65 8.16 10.21 8.08
CA THR A 65 8.92 11.46 7.98
C THR A 65 10.42 11.18 7.81
N LYS A 66 11.19 12.18 7.38
CA LYS A 66 12.64 12.04 7.21
C LYS A 66 13.36 11.73 8.52
N ASP A 67 12.84 12.21 9.65
CA ASP A 67 13.40 11.98 10.97
C ASP A 67 13.25 10.52 11.46
N GLU A 68 12.42 9.72 10.78
CA GLU A 68 12.14 8.32 11.11
C GLU A 68 12.81 7.32 10.15
N LEU A 69 13.55 7.82 9.16
CA LEU A 69 14.29 7.04 8.17
C LEU A 69 15.73 6.79 8.61
#